data_AF-A0A6L9IEJ6-F1
#
_entry.id   AF-A0A6L9IEJ6-F1
#
_cell.length_a   1.000
_cell.length_b   1.000
_cell.length_c   1.000
_cell.angle_alpha   90.00
_cell.angle_beta   90.00
_cell.angle_gamma   90.00
#
_symmetry.space_group_name_H-M   'P 1'
#
loop_
_entity.id
_entity.type
_entity.pdbx_description
1 polymer ?
#
loop_
_entity_poly.entity_id
_entity_poly.type
_entity_poly.pdbx_seq_one_letter_code
_entity_poly.pdbx_strand_id
1 'polypeptide(L)'
;MTNKILTFIKIIRAASGQPLSKRQLGLLLVIVGVVGFTGIIGIDVIDVGREGGIGPAQQIALGGMILLALVGLTLIPLGDTPA
;
A
#
# COMPACT_ATOMS: atom_id res chain seq x y z
N MET A 1 -5.87 -44.94 0.60
CA MET A 1 -4.76 -44.13 1.15
C MET A 1 -4.60 -42.76 0.46
N THR A 2 -4.92 -42.66 -0.84
CA THR A 2 -4.78 -41.45 -1.68
C THR A 2 -5.52 -40.21 -1.18
N ASN A 3 -6.74 -40.35 -0.64
CA ASN A 3 -7.52 -39.19 -0.18
C ASN A 3 -6.92 -38.50 1.05
N LYS A 4 -6.23 -39.23 1.94
CA LYS A 4 -5.60 -38.63 3.14
C LYS A 4 -4.42 -37.73 2.78
N ILE A 5 -3.66 -38.10 1.75
CA ILE A 5 -2.52 -37.32 1.25
C ILE A 5 -3.01 -36.01 0.59
N LEU A 6 -4.07 -36.07 -0.23
CA LEU A 6 -4.66 -34.86 -0.82
C LEU A 6 -5.24 -33.90 0.24
N THR A 7 -5.87 -34.44 1.29
CA THR A 7 -6.36 -33.61 2.40
C THR A 7 -5.21 -32.93 3.14
N PHE A 8 -4.12 -33.66 3.40
CA PHE A 8 -2.94 -33.11 4.06
C PHE A 8 -2.27 -31.99 3.23
N ILE A 9 -2.17 -32.18 1.91
CA ILE A 9 -1.64 -31.15 1.00
C ILE A 9 -2.53 -29.90 0.97
N LYS A 10 -3.85 -30.06 0.94
CA LYS A 10 -4.80 -28.92 1.00
C LYS A 10 -4.67 -28.14 2.32
N ILE A 11 -4.46 -28.84 3.44
CA ILE A 11 -4.26 -28.22 4.76
C ILE A 11 -2.96 -27.40 4.76
N ILE A 12 -1.86 -27.94 4.24
CA ILE A 12 -0.59 -27.20 4.16
C ILE A 12 -0.72 -25.95 3.27
N ARG A 13 -1.41 -26.06 2.13
CA ARG A 13 -1.67 -24.93 1.22
C ARG A 13 -2.62 -23.88 1.81
N ALA A 14 -3.53 -24.27 2.69
CA ALA A 14 -4.41 -23.35 3.40
C ALA A 14 -3.65 -22.63 4.55
N ALA A 15 -2.71 -23.32 5.19
CA ALA A 15 -1.88 -22.78 6.27
C ALA A 15 -0.81 -21.79 5.80
N SER A 16 -0.42 -21.80 4.52
CA SER A 16 0.61 -20.91 3.97
C SER A 16 0.18 -19.45 3.78
N GLY A 17 -1.07 -19.10 4.12
CA GLY A 17 -1.65 -17.78 3.83
C GLY A 17 -1.91 -17.59 2.34
N GLN A 18 -3.02 -16.95 1.97
CA GLN A 18 -3.22 -16.57 0.57
C GLN A 18 -2.42 -15.29 0.29
N PRO A 19 -1.63 -15.24 -0.80
CA PRO A 19 -0.89 -14.04 -1.16
C PRO A 19 -1.87 -12.91 -1.50
N LEU A 20 -1.52 -11.68 -1.13
CA LEU A 20 -2.29 -10.49 -1.51
C LEU A 20 -2.40 -10.41 -3.03
N SER A 21 -3.56 -10.04 -3.56
CA SER A 21 -3.66 -9.77 -4.98
C SER A 21 -3.00 -8.44 -5.35
N LYS A 22 -2.53 -8.31 -6.59
CA LYS A 22 -1.96 -7.04 -7.10
C LYS A 22 -2.96 -5.89 -6.98
N ARG A 23 -4.26 -6.17 -7.14
CA ARG A 23 -5.32 -5.19 -6.87
C ARG A 23 -5.36 -4.76 -5.40
N GLN A 24 -5.30 -5.70 -4.46
CA GLN A 24 -5.31 -5.39 -3.03
C GLN A 24 -4.05 -4.61 -2.62
N LEU A 25 -2.88 -5.02 -3.12
CA LEU A 25 -1.63 -4.30 -2.91
C LEU A 25 -1.72 -2.89 -3.52
N GLY A 26 -2.20 -2.78 -4.76
CA GLY A 26 -2.38 -1.50 -5.44
C GLY A 26 -3.27 -0.53 -4.67
N LEU A 27 -4.42 -1.01 -4.19
CA LEU A 27 -5.33 -0.22 -3.34
C LEU A 27 -4.64 0.22 -2.04
N LEU A 28 -3.88 -0.66 -1.39
CA LEU A 28 -3.16 -0.33 -0.17
C LEU A 28 -2.12 0.77 -0.41
N LEU A 29 -1.34 0.68 -1.49
CA LEU A 29 -0.36 1.70 -1.86
C LEU A 29 -1.01 3.04 -2.18
N VAL A 30 -2.14 3.04 -2.89
CA VAL A 30 -2.92 4.27 -3.17
C VAL A 30 -3.44 4.89 -1.88
N ILE A 31 -4.04 4.10 -0.99
CA ILE A 31 -4.56 4.60 0.29
C ILE A 31 -3.44 5.20 1.12
N VAL A 32 -2.32 4.50 1.27
CA VAL A 32 -1.17 5.00 2.04
C VAL A 32 -0.60 6.26 1.41
N GLY A 33 -0.46 6.32 0.09
CA GLY A 33 0.03 7.52 -0.61
C GLY A 33 -0.91 8.71 -0.42
N VAL A 34 -2.22 8.53 -0.57
CA VAL A 34 -3.21 9.63 -0.41
C VAL A 34 -3.30 10.09 1.05
N VAL A 35 -3.40 9.16 2.00
CA VAL A 35 -3.47 9.49 3.44
C VAL A 35 -2.17 10.13 3.90
N GLY A 36 -1.01 9.61 3.48
CA GLY A 36 0.29 10.19 3.82
C GLY A 36 0.46 11.61 3.24
N PHE A 37 0.09 11.82 1.97
CA PHE A 37 0.16 13.13 1.32
C PHE A 37 -0.73 14.16 2.03
N THR A 38 -2.00 13.80 2.28
CA THR A 38 -2.95 14.68 2.97
C THR A 38 -2.56 14.93 4.42
N GLY A 39 -1.98 13.93 5.11
CA GLY A 39 -1.45 14.08 6.47
C GLY A 39 -0.29 15.06 6.55
N ILE A 40 0.67 15.00 5.60
CA ILE A 40 1.80 15.92 5.56
C ILE A 40 1.34 17.36 5.35
N ILE A 41 0.41 17.59 4.42
CA ILE A 41 -0.20 18.92 4.22
C ILE A 41 -0.99 19.35 5.46
N GLY A 42 -1.71 18.42 6.10
CA GLY A 42 -2.48 18.70 7.30
C GLY A 42 -1.61 19.19 8.47
N ILE A 43 -0.39 18.66 8.61
CA ILE A 43 0.57 19.13 9.62
C ILE A 43 0.90 20.61 9.39
N ASP A 44 1.19 21.00 8.14
CA ASP A 44 1.49 22.40 7.78
C ASP A 44 0.29 23.33 8.03
N VAL A 45 -0.93 22.87 7.74
CA VAL A 45 -2.17 23.63 8.00
C VAL A 45 -2.48 23.78 9.50
N ILE A 46 -2.06 22.84 10.34
CA ILE A 46 -2.25 22.91 11.80
C ILE A 46 -1.14 23.76 12.45
N ASP A 47 0.09 23.72 11.93
CA ASP A 47 1.26 24.43 12.46
C ASP A 47 1.30 25.93 12.06
N VAL A 48 0.12 26.53 11.87
CA VAL A 48 -0.07 27.95 11.54
C VAL A 48 0.57 28.81 12.62
N GLY A 49 1.73 29.40 12.30
CA GLY A 49 2.44 30.34 13.17
C GLY A 49 3.96 30.16 13.24
N ARG A 50 4.52 29.07 12.70
CA ARG A 50 5.97 28.94 12.52
C ARG A 50 6.37 29.46 11.14
N GLU A 51 7.26 30.45 11.10
CA GLU A 51 7.87 30.95 9.87
C GLU A 51 8.70 29.84 9.21
N GLY A 52 8.08 29.08 8.32
CA GLY A 52 8.76 28.03 7.56
C GLY A 52 7.75 27.08 6.98
N GLY A 53 7.32 27.34 5.75
CA GLY A 53 6.46 26.42 4.99
C GLY A 53 7.14 25.07 4.70
N ILE A 54 6.70 24.41 3.63
CA ILE A 54 7.09 23.03 3.34
C ILE A 54 8.62 22.86 3.21
N GLY A 55 9.24 22.28 4.24
CA GLY A 55 10.69 22.07 4.29
C GLY A 55 11.18 20.99 3.32
N PRO A 56 12.47 20.93 2.97
CA PRO A 56 13.00 19.98 1.99
C PRO A 56 12.65 18.51 2.27
N ALA A 57 12.64 18.11 3.53
CA ALA A 57 12.24 16.75 3.93
C ALA A 57 10.76 16.47 3.64
N GLN A 58 9.87 17.44 3.90
CA GLN A 58 8.45 17.29 3.58
C GLN A 58 8.22 17.28 2.06
N GLN A 59 8.97 18.06 1.27
CA GLN A 59 8.90 18.02 -0.19
C GLN A 59 9.24 16.62 -0.74
N ILE A 60 10.33 16.01 -0.23
CA ILE A 60 10.71 14.64 -0.58
C ILE A 60 9.62 13.65 -0.16
N ALA A 61 9.08 13.79 1.04
CA ALA A 61 8.01 12.92 1.53
C ALA A 61 6.74 13.03 0.67
N LEU A 62 6.31 14.25 0.31
CA LEU A 62 5.17 14.49 -0.58
C LEU A 62 5.39 13.86 -1.95
N GLY A 63 6.58 14.05 -2.54
CA GLY A 63 6.95 13.40 -3.80
C GLY A 63 6.92 11.88 -3.69
N GLY A 64 7.44 11.33 -2.59
CA GLY A 64 7.40 9.90 -2.29
C GLY A 64 5.98 9.35 -2.17
N MET A 65 5.07 10.09 -1.52
CA MET A 65 3.67 9.69 -1.40
C MET A 65 2.93 9.71 -2.75
N ILE A 66 3.23 10.69 -3.62
CA ILE A 66 2.73 10.72 -4.99
C ILE A 66 3.23 9.50 -5.77
N LEU A 67 4.53 9.22 -5.73
CA LEU A 67 5.11 8.05 -6.42
C LEU A 67 4.51 6.74 -5.90
N LEU A 68 4.32 6.62 -4.59
CA LEU A 68 3.70 5.46 -3.98
C LEU A 68 2.27 5.24 -4.48
N ALA A 69 1.47 6.31 -4.54
CA ALA A 69 0.11 6.24 -5.07
C ALA A 69 0.11 5.89 -6.57
N LEU A 70 1.01 6.46 -7.37
CA LEU A 70 1.13 6.13 -8.79
C LEU A 70 1.50 4.66 -9.01
N VAL A 71 2.46 4.13 -8.25
CA VAL A 71 2.79 2.70 -8.28
C VAL A 71 1.57 1.86 -7.88
N GLY A 72 0.83 2.26 -6.86
CA GLY A 72 -0.43 1.59 -6.49
C GLY A 72 -1.44 1.56 -7.64
N LEU A 73 -1.63 2.69 -8.32
CA LEU A 73 -2.54 2.81 -9.47
C LEU A 73 -2.13 1.90 -10.63
N THR A 74 -0.84 1.68 -10.88
CA THR A 74 -0.39 0.75 -11.94
C THR A 74 -0.65 -0.72 -11.60
N LEU A 75 -0.77 -1.06 -10.31
CA LEU A 75 -1.06 -2.44 -9.86
C LEU A 75 -2.55 -2.80 -9.90
N ILE A 76 -3.45 -1.83 -9.73
CA ILE A 76 -4.91 -2.06 -9.75
C ILE A 76 -5.41 -2.78 -11.01
N PRO A 77 -5.02 -2.39 -12.25
CA PRO A 77 -5.48 -3.07 -13.46
C PRO A 77 -4.89 -4.48 -13.64
N LEU A 78 -3.83 -4.86 -12.90
CA LEU A 78 -3.23 -6.20 -12.95
C LEU A 78 -4.08 -7.27 -12.23
N GLY A 79 -5.17 -6.85 -11.58
CA GLY A 79 -6.24 -7.72 -11.12
C GLY A 79 -5.87 -8.65 -9.96
N ASP A 80 -6.51 -9.82 -9.95
CA ASP A 80 -6.47 -10.75 -8.82
C ASP A 80 -5.28 -11.72 -8.84
N THR A 81 -4.29 -11.46 -9.69
CA THR A 81 -3.05 -12.23 -9.67
C THR A 81 -2.31 -11.97 -8.37
N PRO A 82 -1.71 -13.01 -7.74
CA PRO A 82 -0.84 -12.83 -6.58
C PRO A 82 0.22 -11.76 -6.85
N ALA A 83 0.43 -10.87 -5.89
CA ALA A 83 1.52 -9.90 -5.88
C ALA A 83 2.88 -10.57 -5.70
#